data_AF-R5DLT2-F1
#
_entry.id   AF-R5DLT2-F1
#
_cell.length_a   1.000
_cell.length_b   1.000
_cell.length_c   1.000
_cell.angle_alpha   90.00
_cell.angle_beta   90.00
_cell.angle_gamma   90.00
#
_symmetry.space_group_name_H-M   'P 1'
#
loop_
_entity.id
_entity.type
_entity.pdbx_description
1 polymer ?
#
loop_
_entity_poly.entity_id
_entity_poly.type
_entity_poly.pdbx_seq_one_letter_code
_entity_poly.pdbx_strand_id
1 'polypeptide(L)'
;MGDFLWHSIDGIYSVYIADVTVSDVSFLRAGLANGVFGRNIKETTSDIAKENNAIFAINGDFYGFRDSGPVIRNGVLYRSNKRSGSNDVLAVYNDGSFVTMKEENVDAQNLLDKWCFAAFQLWTHACR
;
A
#
# COMPACT_ATOMS: atom_id res chain seq x y z
N MET A 1 -2.59 -20.22 -2.67
CA MET A 1 -3.49 -19.68 -3.71
C MET A 1 -4.76 -19.30 -2.98
N GLY A 2 -5.07 -18.01 -2.92
CA GLY A 2 -6.23 -17.50 -2.18
C GLY A 2 -7.55 -17.81 -2.88
N ASP A 3 -8.62 -17.91 -2.11
CA ASP A 3 -9.98 -18.02 -2.63
C ASP A 3 -10.50 -16.60 -2.93
N PHE A 4 -11.02 -16.40 -4.15
CA PHE A 4 -11.74 -15.19 -4.50
C PHE A 4 -13.23 -15.45 -4.31
N LEU A 5 -13.82 -14.82 -3.28
CA LEU A 5 -15.24 -14.97 -2.97
C LEU A 5 -16.00 -13.72 -3.42
N TRP A 6 -17.06 -13.95 -4.19
CA TRP A 6 -18.00 -12.90 -4.57
C TRP A 6 -19.13 -12.84 -3.54
N HIS A 7 -19.37 -11.63 -3.02
CA HIS A 7 -20.47 -11.36 -2.13
C HIS A 7 -21.29 -10.17 -2.64
N SER A 8 -22.59 -10.39 -2.80
CA SER A 8 -23.57 -9.33 -2.99
C SER A 8 -24.14 -8.93 -1.63
N ILE A 9 -24.05 -7.65 -1.27
CA ILE A 9 -24.67 -7.11 -0.05
C ILE A 9 -26.02 -6.52 -0.45
N ASP A 10 -27.09 -7.13 0.07
CA ASP A 10 -28.50 -6.75 -0.09
C ASP A 10 -29.01 -6.60 -1.55
N GLY A 11 -28.27 -7.15 -2.53
CA GLY A 11 -28.65 -7.09 -3.95
C GLY A 11 -28.45 -5.72 -4.63
N ILE A 12 -27.88 -4.75 -3.92
CA ILE A 12 -27.64 -3.38 -4.40
C ILE A 12 -26.14 -3.14 -4.62
N TYR A 13 -25.28 -3.79 -3.84
CA TYR A 13 -23.84 -3.63 -3.91
C TYR A 13 -23.15 -4.95 -4.22
N SER A 14 -22.25 -4.93 -5.21
CA SER A 14 -21.31 -6.03 -5.44
C SER A 14 -19.97 -5.67 -4.81
N VAL A 15 -19.46 -6.53 -3.94
CA VAL A 15 -18.13 -6.39 -3.32
C VAL A 15 -17.27 -7.58 -3.76
N TYR A 16 -16.01 -7.28 -4.08
CA TYR A 16 -15.00 -8.28 -4.38
C TYR A 16 -14.09 -8.39 -3.16
N ILE A 17 -14.03 -9.59 -2.58
CA ILE A 17 -13.18 -9.88 -1.42
C ILE A 17 -12.12 -10.90 -1.87
N ALA A 18 -10.86 -10.55 -1.65
CA ALA A 18 -9.74 -11.44 -1.85
C ALA A 18 -9.11 -11.73 -0.49
N ASP A 19 -9.13 -12.99 -0.07
CA ASP A 19 -8.32 -13.46 1.06
C ASP A 19 -6.99 -13.96 0.52
N VAL A 20 -5.90 -13.26 0.86
CA VAL A 20 -4.56 -13.52 0.32
C VAL A 20 -3.64 -13.92 1.46
N THR A 21 -3.27 -15.20 1.47
CA THR A 21 -2.20 -15.71 2.33
C THR A 21 -0.89 -15.79 1.54
N VAL A 22 0.17 -15.20 2.09
CA VAL A 22 1.54 -15.32 1.60
C VAL A 22 2.41 -16.00 2.65
N SER A 23 3.42 -16.74 2.21
CA SER A 23 4.35 -17.41 3.13
C SER A 23 5.43 -16.48 3.68
N ASP A 24 5.64 -15.32 3.05
CA ASP A 24 6.67 -14.35 3.38
C ASP A 24 6.19 -12.93 3.01
N VAL A 25 6.48 -11.93 3.84
CA VAL A 25 6.02 -10.55 3.61
C VAL A 25 6.68 -9.90 2.39
N SER A 26 7.86 -10.38 1.97
CA SER A 26 8.55 -9.87 0.77
C SER A 26 7.77 -10.08 -0.53
N PHE A 27 6.77 -10.96 -0.53
CA PHE A 27 5.82 -11.12 -1.64
C PHE A 27 4.81 -9.96 -1.75
N LEU A 28 4.55 -9.24 -0.65
CA LEU A 28 3.75 -8.03 -0.66
C LEU A 28 4.63 -6.86 -1.09
N ARG A 29 4.45 -6.36 -2.31
CA ARG A 29 5.25 -5.25 -2.84
C ARG A 29 4.37 -4.08 -3.26
N ALA A 30 4.95 -2.90 -3.25
CA ALA A 30 4.31 -1.72 -3.80
C ALA A 30 4.90 -1.40 -5.18
N GLY A 31 4.04 -1.38 -6.20
CA GLY A 31 4.35 -0.83 -7.52
C GLY A 31 4.10 0.68 -7.55
N LEU A 32 4.89 1.40 -8.35
CA LEU A 32 4.71 2.84 -8.61
C LEU A 32 4.33 3.03 -10.07
N ALA A 33 3.50 4.02 -10.36
CA ALA A 33 3.17 4.37 -11.74
C ALA A 33 4.44 4.76 -12.51
N ASN A 34 4.63 4.18 -13.69
CA ASN A 34 5.83 4.25 -14.52
C ASN A 34 7.13 3.88 -13.77
N GLY A 35 7.04 3.10 -12.70
CA GLY A 35 8.17 2.71 -11.86
C GLY A 35 8.84 3.86 -11.10
N VAL A 36 8.23 5.05 -11.01
CA VAL A 36 8.85 6.24 -10.43
C VAL A 36 8.01 6.88 -9.34
N PHE A 37 8.67 7.41 -8.31
CA PHE A 37 8.02 8.24 -7.31
C PHE A 37 7.91 9.68 -7.80
N GLY A 38 6.69 10.21 -7.89
CA GLY A 38 6.46 11.55 -8.39
C GLY A 38 5.02 11.99 -8.27
N ARG A 39 4.74 13.23 -8.68
CA ARG A 39 3.40 13.83 -8.61
C ARG A 39 2.71 13.76 -9.96
N ASN A 40 1.38 13.60 -9.94
CA ASN A 40 0.51 13.60 -11.13
C ASN A 40 0.89 12.57 -12.22
N ILE A 41 1.51 11.45 -11.82
CA ILE A 41 1.81 10.32 -12.70
C ILE A 41 0.65 9.33 -12.58
N LYS A 42 0.14 8.85 -13.72
CA LYS A 42 -1.01 7.94 -13.78
C LYS A 42 -0.67 6.75 -14.64
N GLU A 43 -1.05 5.58 -14.14
CA GLU A 43 -0.96 4.30 -14.83
C GLU A 43 -2.05 3.39 -14.24
N THR A 44 -2.60 2.47 -15.03
CA THR A 44 -3.62 1.55 -14.52
C THR A 44 -2.99 0.51 -13.60
N THR A 45 -3.71 0.08 -12.56
CA THR A 45 -3.23 -0.98 -11.66
C THR A 45 -2.93 -2.28 -12.41
N SER A 46 -3.69 -2.58 -13.47
CA SER A 46 -3.45 -3.74 -14.35
C SER A 46 -2.13 -3.66 -15.11
N ASP A 47 -1.75 -2.48 -15.61
CA ASP A 47 -0.47 -2.29 -16.30
C ASP A 47 0.69 -2.42 -15.31
N ILE A 48 0.61 -1.74 -14.16
CA ILE A 48 1.61 -1.86 -13.07
C ILE A 48 1.77 -3.33 -12.65
N ALA A 49 0.66 -4.06 -12.49
CA ALA A 49 0.68 -5.47 -12.13
C ALA A 49 1.38 -6.31 -13.19
N LYS A 50 1.08 -6.09 -14.47
CA LYS A 50 1.70 -6.80 -15.59
C LYS A 50 3.19 -6.51 -15.68
N GLU A 51 3.61 -5.25 -15.62
CA GLU A 51 5.03 -4.84 -15.62
C GLU A 51 5.80 -5.45 -14.46
N ASN A 52 5.13 -5.59 -13.31
CA ASN A 52 5.67 -6.19 -12.12
C ASN A 52 5.33 -7.67 -11.98
N ASN A 53 4.91 -8.40 -13.03
CA ASN A 53 4.58 -9.84 -12.95
C ASN A 53 3.80 -10.23 -11.67
N ALA A 54 2.85 -9.40 -11.25
CA ALA A 54 2.07 -9.61 -10.03
C ALA A 54 0.92 -10.58 -10.31
N ILE A 55 0.64 -11.46 -9.35
CA ILE A 55 -0.47 -12.41 -9.41
C ILE A 55 -1.78 -11.72 -9.01
N PHE A 56 -1.70 -10.72 -8.11
CA PHE A 56 -2.85 -9.94 -7.67
C PHE A 56 -2.42 -8.50 -7.38
N ALA A 57 -3.26 -7.51 -7.71
CA ALA A 57 -3.00 -6.12 -7.36
C ALA A 57 -4.29 -5.31 -7.15
N ILE A 58 -4.23 -4.35 -6.23
CA ILE A 58 -5.26 -3.33 -5.99
C ILE A 58 -4.65 -1.94 -6.06
N ASN A 59 -5.46 -0.94 -6.43
CA ASN A 59 -5.01 0.46 -6.47
C ASN A 59 -4.55 0.96 -5.11
N GLY A 60 -3.87 2.10 -5.15
CA GLY A 60 -3.09 2.65 -4.06
C GLY A 60 -3.61 3.85 -3.30
N ASP A 61 -2.79 4.33 -2.36
CA ASP A 61 -2.98 5.63 -1.75
C ASP A 61 -2.75 6.77 -2.76
N PHE A 62 -3.34 7.94 -2.47
CA PHE A 62 -3.27 9.12 -3.33
C PHE A 62 -1.98 9.94 -3.12
N TYR A 63 -0.82 9.29 -2.93
CA TYR A 63 0.42 9.97 -2.56
C TYR A 63 0.87 11.03 -3.58
N GLY A 64 0.65 10.79 -4.88
CA GLY A 64 1.09 11.65 -5.97
C GLY A 64 0.32 12.97 -6.11
N PHE A 65 -0.84 13.07 -5.47
CA PHE A 65 -1.63 14.30 -5.39
C PHE A 65 -1.27 15.14 -4.17
N ARG A 66 -0.59 14.55 -3.19
CA ARG A 66 -0.19 15.17 -1.92
C ARG A 66 1.30 15.50 -1.92
N ASP A 67 1.68 16.53 -1.17
CA ASP A 67 3.06 16.90 -0.87
C ASP A 67 3.46 16.65 0.60
N SER A 68 2.51 16.15 1.39
CA SER A 68 2.68 15.84 2.81
C SER A 68 2.26 14.41 3.12
N GLY A 69 2.84 13.90 4.21
CA GLY A 69 2.56 12.59 4.75
C GLY A 69 3.63 11.55 4.43
N PRO A 70 3.93 10.63 5.35
CA PRO A 70 5.00 9.66 5.19
C PRO A 70 4.71 8.71 4.01
N VAL A 71 5.75 8.37 3.26
CA VAL A 71 5.70 7.34 2.20
C VAL A 71 6.93 6.45 2.29
N ILE A 72 6.69 5.17 2.61
CA ILE A 72 7.70 4.10 2.57
C ILE A 72 7.19 3.02 1.62
N ARG A 73 8.03 2.59 0.67
CA ARG A 73 7.68 1.56 -0.31
C ARG A 73 8.87 0.62 -0.48
N ASN A 74 8.65 -0.68 -0.25
CA ASN A 74 9.66 -1.72 -0.40
C ASN A 74 10.97 -1.42 0.37
N GLY A 75 10.85 -0.92 1.61
CA GLY A 75 11.99 -0.54 2.45
C GLY A 75 12.69 0.76 2.07
N VAL A 76 12.12 1.57 1.17
CA VAL A 76 12.68 2.87 0.77
C VAL A 76 11.78 4.00 1.27
N LEU A 77 12.37 4.96 1.98
CA LEU A 77 11.71 6.19 2.43
C LEU A 77 11.72 7.24 1.30
N TYR A 78 10.55 7.51 0.74
CA TYR A 78 10.37 8.50 -0.34
C TYR A 78 9.96 9.87 0.19
N ARG A 79 9.28 9.91 1.34
CA ARG A 79 8.80 11.15 1.96
C ARG A 79 8.67 10.98 3.46
N SER A 80 9.23 11.91 4.23
CA SER A 80 9.30 11.84 5.69
C SER A 80 8.44 12.88 6.42
N ASN A 81 7.93 13.90 5.71
CA ASN A 81 7.15 14.95 6.36
C ASN A 81 5.80 14.41 6.84
N LYS A 82 5.41 14.84 8.04
CA LYS A 82 4.11 14.52 8.62
C LYS A 82 3.02 15.35 7.96
N ARG A 83 1.78 14.91 8.14
CA ARG A 83 0.59 15.69 7.81
C ARG A 83 -0.27 15.80 9.05
N SER A 84 -0.78 17.00 9.31
CA SER A 84 -1.75 17.21 10.37
C SER A 84 -3.12 16.63 10.01
N GLY A 85 -3.89 16.24 11.02
CA GLY A 85 -5.27 15.81 10.88
C GLY A 85 -5.47 14.30 11.07
N SER A 86 -6.70 13.85 10.85
CA SER A 86 -7.22 12.57 11.34
C SER A 86 -6.92 11.35 10.44
N ASN A 87 -6.01 11.48 9.50
CA ASN A 87 -5.75 10.44 8.51
C ASN A 87 -4.91 9.32 9.09
N ASP A 88 -5.10 8.12 8.56
CA ASP A 88 -4.42 6.92 9.05
C ASP A 88 -3.35 6.45 8.07
N VAL A 89 -2.31 5.86 8.63
CA VAL A 89 -1.23 5.17 7.93
C VAL A 89 -1.25 3.71 8.35
N LEU A 90 -1.28 2.81 7.38
CA LEU A 90 -1.01 1.39 7.56
C LEU A 90 0.48 1.15 7.36
N ALA A 91 1.18 0.74 8.41
CA ALA A 91 2.55 0.25 8.34
C ALA A 91 2.55 -1.28 8.26
N VAL A 92 3.36 -1.81 7.35
CA VAL A 92 3.63 -3.23 7.16
C VAL A 92 5.08 -3.47 7.51
N TYR A 93 5.35 -4.35 8.47
CA TYR A 93 6.70 -4.64 8.96
C TYR A 93 7.26 -5.91 8.33
N ASN A 94 8.59 -6.04 8.35
CA ASN A 94 9.29 -7.23 7.83
C ASN A 94 8.95 -8.54 8.56
N ASP A 95 8.36 -8.48 9.75
CA ASP A 95 7.86 -9.66 10.48
C ASP A 95 6.43 -10.07 10.06
N GLY A 96 5.84 -9.37 9.08
CA GLY A 96 4.48 -9.59 8.61
C GLY A 96 3.39 -8.93 9.44
N SER A 97 3.74 -8.20 10.51
CA SER A 97 2.76 -7.47 11.30
C SER A 97 2.27 -6.20 10.60
N PHE A 98 1.01 -5.86 10.85
CA PHE A 98 0.35 -4.66 10.34
C PHE A 98 -0.08 -3.76 11.49
N VAL A 99 0.19 -2.46 11.38
CA VAL A 99 -0.19 -1.47 12.40
C VAL A 99 -0.78 -0.24 11.73
N THR A 100 -1.93 0.20 12.22
CA THR A 100 -2.53 1.48 11.84
C THR A 100 -2.18 2.57 12.84
N MET A 101 -1.79 3.76 12.36
CA MET A 101 -1.42 4.91 13.18
C MET A 101 -1.98 6.19 12.57
N LYS A 102 -2.25 7.21 13.40
CA LYS A 102 -2.56 8.55 12.90
C LYS A 102 -1.33 9.16 12.24
N GLU A 103 -1.50 9.71 11.04
CA GLU A 103 -0.44 10.27 10.20
C GLU A 103 0.35 11.38 10.90
N GLU A 104 -0.32 12.19 11.72
CA GLU A 104 0.29 13.25 12.52
C GLU A 104 1.26 12.73 13.60
N ASN A 105 1.08 11.48 14.02
CA ASN A 105 1.90 10.82 15.03
C ASN A 105 3.02 9.97 14.41
N VAL A 106 3.06 9.81 13.08
CA VAL A 106 4.06 8.98 12.41
C VAL A 106 5.38 9.73 12.29
N ASP A 107 6.46 9.10 12.78
CA ASP A 107 7.84 9.43 12.41
C ASP A 107 8.32 8.41 11.38
N ALA A 108 8.46 8.84 10.12
CA ALA A 108 8.77 7.94 9.01
C ALA A 108 10.15 7.31 9.13
N GLN A 109 11.13 8.03 9.66
CA GLN A 109 12.49 7.49 9.82
C GLN A 109 12.48 6.43 10.92
N ASN A 110 11.82 6.69 12.05
CA ASN A 110 11.65 5.72 13.11
C ASN A 110 10.91 4.45 12.64
N LEU A 111 9.91 4.59 11.76
CA LEU A 111 9.27 3.43 11.15
C LEU A 111 10.25 2.62 10.30
N LEU A 112 11.04 3.28 9.44
CA LEU A 112 12.03 2.60 8.61
C LEU A 112 13.08 1.87 9.46
N ASP A 113 13.56 2.52 10.52
CA ASP A 113 14.54 1.96 11.45
C ASP A 113 13.98 0.75 12.22
N LYS A 114 12.65 0.70 12.42
CA LYS A 114 11.91 -0.44 12.96
C LYS A 114 11.55 -1.48 11.91
N TRP A 115 12.23 -1.48 10.76
CA TRP A 115 12.03 -2.45 9.68
C TRP A 115 10.64 -2.40 9.05
N CYS A 116 10.03 -1.21 9.00
CA CYS A 116 8.82 -0.98 8.21
C CYS A 116 9.16 -1.17 6.72
N PHE A 117 8.52 -2.15 6.11
CA PHE A 117 8.67 -2.46 4.69
C PHE A 117 7.86 -1.52 3.81
N ALA A 118 6.66 -1.14 4.26
CA ALA A 118 5.82 -0.20 3.53
C ALA A 118 4.87 0.56 4.46
N ALA A 119 4.66 1.86 4.17
CA ALA A 119 3.75 2.72 4.90
C ALA A 119 2.77 3.38 3.92
N PHE A 120 1.49 3.07 4.02
CA PHE A 120 0.44 3.51 3.10
C PHE A 120 -0.55 4.43 3.82
N GLN A 121 -1.00 5.50 3.18
CA GLN A 121 -2.07 6.37 3.69
C GLN A 121 -3.49 5.82 3.38
N LEU A 122 -3.59 4.49 3.21
CA LEU A 122 -4.70 3.58 2.80
C LEU A 122 -4.54 2.93 1.40
N TRP A 123 -4.45 1.58 1.46
CA TRP A 123 -4.37 0.50 0.46
C TRP A 123 -3.74 0.79 -0.91
N THR A 124 -2.53 0.26 -1.17
CA THR A 124 -2.05 -0.37 -2.45
C THR A 124 -1.42 -1.71 -2.08
N HIS A 125 -1.71 -2.79 -2.79
CA HIS A 125 -0.86 -3.99 -2.74
C HIS A 125 -0.73 -4.57 -4.14
N ALA A 126 0.47 -4.98 -4.52
CA ALA A 126 0.70 -5.97 -5.57
C ALA A 126 1.35 -7.18 -4.89
N CYS A 127 0.67 -8.32 -4.91
CA CYS A 127 1.20 -9.59 -4.44
C CYS A 127 1.89 -10.27 -5.62
N ARG A 128 3.17 -10.59 -5.46
CA ARG A 128 3.86 -11.54 -6.35
C ARG A 128 3.79 -12.95 -5.78
#